data_AF-A0A1J3G210-F1
#
_entry.id   AF-A0A1J3G210-F1
#
_cell.length_a   1.000
_cell.length_b   1.000
_cell.length_c   1.000
_cell.angle_alpha   90.00
_cell.angle_beta   90.00
_cell.angle_gamma   90.00
#
_symmetry.space_group_name_H-M   'P 1'
#
loop_
_entity.id
_entity.type
_entity.pdbx_description
1 polymer ?
#
loop_
_entity_poly.entity_id
_entity_poly.type
_entity_poly.pdbx_seq_one_letter_code
_entity_poly.pdbx_strand_id
1 'polypeptide(L)'
;MGIKDLLRFMKPYILPIHIQKYAGKRVGIDAYSWLHKGAYSCSMELCLDTDGKKKLRYIDYFMHRINLLQHYEIIPIVVLDGGHMPCKAATGDERQRKRKANFDAAMAKLKEGNVGAATELFQRAVSVTSSM
;
A
#
# COMPACT_ATOMS: atom_id res chain seq x y z
N MET A 1 3.31 1.89 -8.78
CA MET A 1 4.74 1.92 -9.16
C MET A 1 4.95 0.93 -10.30
N GLY A 2 5.83 1.22 -11.27
CA GLY A 2 6.18 0.27 -12.34
C GLY A 2 6.20 0.91 -13.73
N ILE A 3 6.29 0.08 -14.75
CA ILE A 3 6.26 0.50 -16.15
C ILE A 3 4.84 0.93 -16.51
N LYS A 4 4.68 2.18 -16.96
CA LYS A 4 3.39 2.74 -17.34
C LYS A 4 2.76 1.93 -18.47
N ASP A 5 1.46 1.64 -18.36
CA ASP A 5 0.63 0.95 -19.36
C ASP A 5 1.04 -0.49 -19.74
N LEU A 6 2.07 -1.07 -19.10
CA LEU A 6 2.53 -2.43 -19.39
C LEU A 6 1.42 -3.48 -19.26
N LEU A 7 0.63 -3.43 -18.18
CA LEU A 7 -0.47 -4.38 -17.97
C LEU A 7 -1.53 -4.30 -19.07
N ARG A 8 -1.80 -3.09 -19.59
CA ARG A 8 -2.74 -2.87 -20.69
C ARG A 8 -2.22 -3.50 -21.98
N PHE A 9 -0.93 -3.35 -22.24
CA PHE A 9 -0.25 -3.96 -23.39
C PHE A 9 -0.25 -5.49 -23.31
N MET A 10 -0.01 -6.06 -22.13
CA MET A 10 0.07 -7.50 -21.92
C MET A 10 -1.29 -8.21 -21.91
N LYS A 11 -2.42 -7.50 -21.93
CA LYS A 11 -3.79 -8.06 -21.82
C LYS A 11 -4.03 -9.33 -22.65
N PRO A 12 -3.62 -9.42 -23.94
CA PRO A 12 -3.84 -10.63 -24.74
C PRO A 12 -3.14 -11.90 -24.20
N TYR A 13 -2.13 -11.73 -23.35
CA TYR A 13 -1.30 -12.81 -22.81
C TYR A 13 -1.61 -13.11 -21.32
N ILE A 14 -2.62 -12.47 -20.74
CA ILE A 14 -2.99 -12.66 -19.33
C ILE A 14 -4.07 -13.74 -19.24
N LEU A 15 -3.83 -14.72 -18.36
CA LEU A 15 -4.81 -15.76 -18.04
C LEU A 15 -5.34 -15.56 -16.61
N PRO A 16 -6.66 -15.55 -16.40
CA PRO A 16 -7.22 -15.57 -15.06
C PRO A 16 -6.92 -16.93 -14.42
N ILE A 17 -6.38 -16.92 -13.20
CA ILE A 17 -6.05 -18.14 -12.46
C ILE A 17 -6.53 -18.01 -11.01
N HIS A 18 -6.88 -19.14 -10.41
CA HIS A 18 -7.16 -19.22 -8.99
C HIS A 18 -5.88 -19.52 -8.21
N ILE A 19 -5.71 -18.90 -7.03
CA ILE A 19 -4.49 -19.03 -6.22
C ILE A 19 -4.22 -20.46 -5.75
N GLN A 20 -5.26 -21.28 -5.58
CA GLN A 20 -5.15 -22.70 -5.23
C GLN A 20 -4.26 -23.51 -6.19
N LYS A 21 -4.08 -23.05 -7.43
CA LYS A 21 -3.12 -23.67 -8.37
C LYS A 21 -1.69 -23.74 -7.80
N TYR A 22 -1.36 -22.90 -6.83
CA TYR A 22 -0.05 -22.82 -6.19
C TYR A 22 0.02 -23.50 -4.82
N ALA A 23 -0.95 -24.37 -4.46
CA ALA A 23 -0.89 -25.15 -3.24
C ALA A 23 0.44 -25.91 -3.10
N GLY A 24 1.01 -25.89 -1.89
CA GLY A 24 2.32 -26.46 -1.57
C GLY A 24 3.52 -25.67 -2.13
N LYS A 25 3.32 -24.55 -2.83
CA LYS A 25 4.41 -23.72 -3.38
C LYS A 25 4.75 -22.57 -2.43
N ARG A 26 6.00 -22.09 -2.56
CA ARG A 26 6.47 -20.85 -1.92
C ARG A 26 6.26 -19.68 -2.87
N VAL A 27 5.67 -18.59 -2.38
CA VAL A 27 5.37 -17.40 -3.19
C VAL A 27 5.94 -16.16 -2.51
N GLY A 28 6.74 -15.38 -3.24
CA GLY A 28 7.23 -14.09 -2.80
C GLY A 28 6.14 -13.01 -2.87
N ILE A 29 5.98 -12.24 -1.80
CA ILE A 29 4.99 -11.17 -1.69
C ILE A 29 5.73 -9.84 -1.55
N ASP A 30 5.46 -8.91 -2.46
CA ASP A 30 5.79 -7.50 -2.26
C ASP A 30 4.90 -6.94 -1.14
N ALA A 31 5.48 -6.82 0.06
CA ALA A 31 4.77 -6.42 1.26
C ALA A 31 4.32 -4.94 1.20
N TYR A 32 5.12 -4.06 0.60
CA TYR A 32 4.83 -2.63 0.52
C TYR A 32 3.55 -2.37 -0.25
N SER A 33 3.29 -3.14 -1.31
CA SER A 33 2.03 -3.07 -2.06
C SER A 33 0.81 -3.36 -1.19
N TRP A 34 0.90 -4.32 -0.27
CA TRP A 34 -0.19 -4.68 0.64
C TRP A 34 -0.34 -3.68 1.80
N LEU A 35 0.77 -3.26 2.41
CA LEU A 35 0.78 -2.25 3.46
C LEU A 35 0.16 -0.94 2.97
N HIS A 36 0.52 -0.50 1.76
CA HIS A 36 -0.05 0.72 1.17
C HIS A 36 -1.57 0.61 0.94
N LYS A 37 -2.07 -0.56 0.52
CA LYS A 37 -3.52 -0.78 0.37
C LYS A 37 -4.24 -0.86 1.71
N GLY A 38 -3.63 -1.51 2.70
CA GLY A 38 -4.17 -1.57 4.06
C GLY A 38 -4.25 -0.19 4.71
N ALA A 39 -3.23 0.64 4.49
CA ALA A 39 -3.13 1.99 5.03
C ALA A 39 -4.24 2.94 4.54
N TYR A 40 -4.91 2.65 3.43
CA TYR A 40 -6.05 3.47 2.97
C TYR A 40 -7.20 3.47 3.99
N SER A 41 -7.42 2.33 4.67
CA SER A 41 -8.48 2.16 5.66
C SER A 41 -8.26 2.91 6.99
N CYS A 42 -7.04 3.39 7.20
CA CYS A 42 -6.61 4.15 8.38
C CYS A 42 -5.73 5.36 8.00
N SER A 43 -5.95 5.91 6.80
CA SER A 43 -5.09 6.93 6.21
C SER A 43 -5.09 8.23 6.99
N MET A 44 -6.24 8.64 7.53
CA MET A 44 -6.31 9.81 8.40
C MET A 44 -5.55 9.58 9.71
N GLU A 45 -5.76 8.44 10.37
CA GLU A 45 -5.09 8.10 11.63
C GLU A 45 -3.57 8.01 11.46
N LEU A 46 -3.10 7.45 10.34
CA LEU A 46 -1.68 7.38 9.99
C LEU A 46 -1.09 8.76 9.67
N CYS A 47 -1.82 9.63 8.98
CA CYS A 47 -1.34 10.96 8.62
C CYS A 47 -1.37 11.95 9.79
N LEU A 48 -2.38 11.86 10.66
CA LEU A 48 -2.54 12.73 11.83
C LEU A 48 -1.83 12.19 13.07
N ASP A 49 -1.10 11.08 12.93
CA ASP A 49 -0.43 10.33 14.00
C ASP A 49 -1.30 10.15 15.25
N THR A 50 -2.57 9.78 15.03
CA THR A 50 -3.50 9.56 16.12
C THR A 50 -3.33 8.15 16.64
N ASP A 51 -2.84 8.03 17.88
CA ASP A 51 -2.69 6.73 18.52
C ASP A 51 -4.05 6.07 18.79
N GLY A 52 -4.20 4.83 18.34
CA GLY A 52 -5.41 4.06 18.59
C GLY A 52 -5.50 2.79 17.75
N LYS A 53 -6.42 1.90 18.15
CA LYS A 53 -6.66 0.61 17.47
C LYS A 53 -6.96 0.76 15.97
N LYS A 54 -7.54 1.89 15.56
CA LYS A 54 -7.83 2.17 14.14
C LYS A 54 -6.57 2.27 13.29
N LYS A 55 -5.44 2.71 13.85
CA LYS A 55 -4.13 2.78 13.19
C LYS A 55 -3.67 1.39 12.72
N LEU A 56 -4.00 0.33 13.46
CA LEU A 56 -3.54 -1.05 13.18
C LEU A 56 -4.35 -1.79 12.10
N ARG A 57 -5.39 -1.18 11.51
CA ARG A 57 -6.22 -1.83 10.49
C ARG A 57 -5.44 -2.30 9.26
N TYR A 58 -4.31 -1.67 8.95
CA TYR A 58 -3.46 -2.13 7.85
C TYR A 58 -2.84 -3.51 8.15
N ILE A 59 -2.59 -3.83 9.42
CA ILE A 59 -2.11 -5.15 9.87
C ILE A 59 -3.22 -6.18 9.68
N ASP A 60 -4.45 -5.87 10.11
CA ASP A 60 -5.59 -6.77 9.92
C ASP A 60 -5.80 -7.11 8.44
N TYR A 61 -5.71 -6.09 7.57
CA TYR A 61 -5.77 -6.27 6.11
C TYR A 61 -4.64 -7.18 5.60
N PHE A 62 -3.42 -6.97 6.08
CA PHE A 62 -2.25 -7.75 5.68
C PHE A 62 -2.39 -9.22 6.12
N MET A 63 -2.73 -9.45 7.39
CA MET A 63 -2.89 -10.78 7.96
C MET A 63 -4.05 -11.54 7.34
N HIS A 64 -5.15 -10.87 7.00
CA HIS A 64 -6.24 -11.48 6.25
C HIS A 64 -5.76 -12.09 4.91
N ARG A 65 -4.88 -11.39 4.19
CA ARG A 65 -4.30 -11.88 2.93
C ARG A 65 -3.31 -13.02 3.14
N ILE A 66 -2.53 -12.99 4.22
CA ILE A 66 -1.64 -14.10 4.60
C ILE A 66 -2.46 -15.37 4.90
N ASN A 67 -3.51 -15.23 5.73
CA ASN A 67 -4.41 -16.32 6.09
C ASN A 67 -5.10 -16.91 4.86
N LEU A 68 -5.47 -16.09 3.88
CA LEU A 68 -6.02 -16.56 2.60
C LEU A 68 -5.04 -17.45 1.84
N LEU A 69 -3.75 -17.09 1.78
CA LEU A 69 -2.73 -17.91 1.12
C LEU A 69 -2.50 -19.23 1.86
N GLN A 70 -2.40 -19.17 3.19
CA GLN A 70 -2.22 -20.36 4.03
C GLN A 70 -3.42 -21.30 3.97
N HIS A 71 -4.65 -20.77 3.85
CA HIS A 71 -5.86 -21.58 3.65
C HIS A 71 -5.79 -22.44 2.39
N TYR A 72 -5.12 -21.97 1.33
CA TYR A 72 -4.86 -22.73 0.11
C TYR A 72 -3.51 -23.46 0.12
N GLU A 73 -2.92 -23.69 1.30
CA GLU A 73 -1.65 -24.39 1.50
C GLU A 73 -0.45 -23.75 0.76
N ILE A 74 -0.54 -22.45 0.48
CA ILE A 74 0.57 -21.68 -0.08
C ILE A 74 1.47 -21.21 1.06
N ILE A 75 2.78 -21.25 0.85
CA ILE A 75 3.78 -20.78 1.81
C ILE A 75 4.18 -19.35 1.45
N PRO A 76 3.65 -18.31 2.13
CA PRO A 76 3.96 -16.92 1.82
C PRO A 76 5.36 -16.55 2.31
N ILE A 77 6.17 -15.95 1.43
CA ILE A 77 7.46 -15.34 1.75
C ILE A 77 7.31 -13.83 1.62
N VAL A 78 7.18 -13.15 2.75
CA VAL A 78 6.99 -11.69 2.81
C VAL A 78 8.31 -11.00 2.55
N VAL A 79 8.37 -10.17 1.51
CA VAL A 79 9.56 -9.40 1.13
C VAL A 79 9.30 -7.92 1.39
N LEU A 80 10.13 -7.32 2.23
CA LEU A 80 10.14 -5.90 2.53
C LEU A 80 11.33 -5.23 1.83
N ASP A 81 11.08 -4.07 1.24
CA ASP A 81 12.16 -3.25 0.70
C ASP A 81 13.07 -2.78 1.85
N GLY A 82 14.38 -2.80 1.57
CA GLY A 82 15.41 -2.29 2.47
C GLY A 82 15.72 -0.81 2.21
N GLY A 83 17.01 -0.50 2.18
CA GLY A 83 17.50 0.87 2.05
C GLY A 83 17.19 1.55 0.71
N HIS A 84 17.36 2.87 0.70
CA HIS A 84 17.24 3.69 -0.49
C HIS A 84 18.31 3.33 -1.54
N MET A 85 17.90 3.27 -2.82
CA MET A 85 18.79 3.02 -3.94
C MET A 85 19.04 4.30 -4.74
N PRO A 86 20.31 4.70 -5.01
CA PRO A 86 20.63 5.94 -5.73
C PRO A 86 19.93 6.07 -7.09
N CYS A 87 19.83 4.97 -7.85
CA CYS A 87 19.18 4.97 -9.16
C CYS A 87 17.67 5.26 -9.10
N LYS A 88 17.05 5.24 -7.90
CA LYS A 88 15.65 5.57 -7.67
C LYS A 88 15.46 6.91 -6.92
N ALA A 89 16.53 7.68 -6.68
CA ALA A 89 16.50 8.94 -5.93
C ALA A 89 15.44 9.91 -6.46
N ALA A 90 15.52 10.28 -7.75
CA ALA A 90 14.58 11.20 -8.37
C ALA A 90 13.11 10.74 -8.25
N THR A 91 12.85 9.43 -8.32
CA THR A 91 11.50 8.88 -8.17
C THR A 91 11.04 8.91 -6.71
N GLY A 92 11.95 8.68 -5.76
CA GLY A 92 11.69 8.83 -4.33
C GLY A 92 11.33 10.27 -3.96
N ASP A 93 12.10 11.23 -4.44
CA ASP A 93 11.90 12.66 -4.20
C ASP A 93 10.57 13.14 -4.77
N GLU A 94 10.24 12.74 -6.01
CA GLU A 94 8.96 13.09 -6.62
C GLU A 94 7.77 12.55 -5.81
N ARG A 95 7.88 11.30 -5.31
CA ARG A 95 6.84 10.71 -4.45
C ARG A 95 6.72 11.46 -3.13
N GLN A 96 7.84 11.83 -2.50
CA GLN A 96 7.83 12.61 -1.27
C GLN A 96 7.18 13.98 -1.48
N ARG A 97 7.52 14.68 -2.58
CA ARG A 97 6.92 15.97 -2.93
C ARG A 97 5.42 15.85 -3.13
N LYS A 98 4.95 14.83 -3.87
CA LYS A 98 3.52 14.58 -4.08
C LYS A 98 2.78 14.27 -2.79
N ARG A 99 3.36 13.44 -1.91
CA ARG A 99 2.76 13.13 -0.60
C ARG A 99 2.62 14.37 0.27
N LYS A 100 3.66 15.22 0.34
CA LYS A 100 3.61 16.49 1.09
C LYS A 100 2.51 17.41 0.56
N ALA A 101 2.44 17.60 -0.76
CA ALA A 101 1.40 18.43 -1.37
C ALA A 101 -0.02 17.90 -1.10
N ASN A 102 -0.22 16.57 -1.17
CA ASN A 102 -1.51 15.94 -0.83
C ASN A 102 -1.85 16.10 0.65
N PHE A 103 -0.87 16.01 1.55
CA PHE A 103 -1.07 16.21 2.98
C PHE A 103 -1.51 17.65 3.28
N ASP A 104 -0.82 18.64 2.72
CA ASP A 104 -1.15 20.06 2.91
C ASP A 104 -2.57 20.37 2.38
N ALA A 105 -2.93 19.80 1.22
CA ALA A 105 -4.27 19.91 0.65
C ALA A 105 -5.34 19.20 1.51
N ALA A 106 -5.03 18.03 2.07
CA ALA A 106 -5.92 17.29 2.97
C ALA A 106 -6.20 18.11 4.24
N MET A 107 -5.17 18.72 4.82
CA MET A 107 -5.29 19.57 6.00
C MET A 107 -6.16 20.82 5.73
N ALA A 108 -6.03 21.44 4.56
CA ALA A 108 -6.90 22.56 4.17
C ALA A 108 -8.37 22.11 4.10
N LYS A 109 -8.67 20.99 3.45
CA LYS A 109 -10.04 20.44 3.37
C LYS A 109 -10.59 20.02 4.72
N LEU A 110 -9.74 19.53 5.61
CA LEU A 110 -10.14 19.19 6.98
C LEU A 110 -10.52 20.43 7.78
N LYS A 111 -9.79 21.55 7.62
CA LYS A 111 -10.13 22.85 8.25
C LYS A 111 -11.45 23.44 7.72
N GLU A 112 -11.76 23.20 6.45
CA GLU A 112 -13.04 23.54 5.84
C GLU A 112 -14.21 22.64 6.32
N GLY A 113 -13.93 21.58 7.11
CA GLY A 113 -14.92 20.62 7.58
C GLY A 113 -15.27 19.52 6.56
N ASN A 114 -14.63 19.49 5.39
CA ASN A 114 -14.87 18.47 4.38
C ASN A 114 -14.03 17.22 4.63
N VAL A 115 -14.49 16.37 5.55
CA VAL A 115 -13.79 15.14 5.97
C VAL A 115 -13.66 14.13 4.83
N GLY A 116 -14.66 14.03 3.95
CA GLY A 116 -14.63 13.09 2.82
C GLY A 116 -13.51 13.39 1.84
N ALA A 117 -13.41 14.65 1.38
CA ALA A 117 -12.34 15.10 0.50
C ALA A 117 -10.96 15.04 1.18
N ALA A 118 -10.89 15.37 2.46
CA ALA A 118 -9.65 15.24 3.23
C ALA A 118 -9.17 13.78 3.29
N THR A 119 -10.08 12.82 3.51
CA THR A 119 -9.75 11.39 3.58
C THR A 119 -9.14 10.90 2.26
N GLU A 120 -9.71 11.27 1.12
CA GLU A 120 -9.17 10.86 -0.19
C GLU A 120 -7.76 11.41 -0.42
N LEU A 121 -7.51 12.66 -0.02
CA LEU A 121 -6.19 13.28 -0.11
C LEU A 121 -5.19 12.62 0.87
N PHE A 122 -5.63 12.26 2.08
CA PHE A 122 -4.81 11.52 3.04
C PHE A 122 -4.41 10.14 2.50
N GLN A 123 -5.29 9.41 1.82
CA GLN A 123 -4.94 8.14 1.16
C GLN A 123 -3.80 8.30 0.15
N ARG A 124 -3.72 9.45 -0.54
CA ARG A 124 -2.64 9.79 -1.49
C ARG A 124 -1.40 10.37 -0.81
N ALA A 125 -1.51 10.79 0.45
CA ALA A 125 -0.44 11.36 1.25
C ALA A 125 0.29 10.33 2.13
N VAL A 126 -0.38 9.22 2.46
CA VAL A 126 0.16 8.12 3.27
C VAL A 126 1.53 7.67 2.77
N SER A 127 2.45 7.49 3.71
CA SER A 127 3.75 6.88 3.49
C SER A 127 3.88 5.65 4.37
N VAL A 128 4.26 4.53 3.77
CA VAL A 128 4.67 3.33 4.53
C VAL A 128 6.07 3.57 5.07
N THR A 129 6.26 3.39 6.38
CA THR A 129 7.54 3.54 7.07
C THR A 129 8.04 2.19 7.57
N SER A 130 9.32 2.10 7.93
CA SER A 130 9.90 0.88 8.50
C SER A 130 9.36 0.50 9.89
N SER A 131 8.67 1.43 10.57
CA SER A 131 8.05 1.21 11.88
C SER A 131 6.61 0.69 11.80
N MET A 132 6.02 0.67 10.60
CA MET A 132 4.69 0.09 10.35
C MET A 132 4.76 -1.41 10.21
#